data_AF-A0A2V5Q6J9-F1
#
_entry.id   AF-A0A2V5Q6J9-F1
#
_cell.length_a   1.000
_cell.length_b   1.000
_cell.length_c   1.000
_cell.angle_alpha   90.00
_cell.angle_beta   90.00
_cell.angle_gamma   90.00
#
_symmetry.space_group_name_H-M   'P 1'
#
loop_
_entity.id
_entity.type
_entity.pdbx_description
1 polymer ?
#
loop_
_entity_poly.entity_id
_entity_poly.type
_entity_poly.pdbx_seq_one_letter_code
_entity_poly.pdbx_strand_id
1 'polypeptide(L)'
;MVTGIVSVFLAVIVWIAFGRALNHGFVGYDDQNYVLRNPRVTNGLTLDGIQWAFTHVHVTNWHPLTTISHMLDCQLYGLQPWGHHLTNILLHAAAAILLFLALRQLTGSFWP
;
A
#
# COMPACT_ATOMS: atom_id res chain seq x y z
N MET A 1 -7.95 -9.57 -25.07
CA MET A 1 -6.98 -10.66 -24.79
C MET A 1 -5.61 -10.11 -24.42
N VAL A 2 -4.93 -9.37 -25.31
CA VAL A 2 -3.57 -8.82 -25.07
C VAL A 2 -3.47 -7.98 -23.79
N THR A 3 -4.41 -7.06 -23.55
CA THR A 3 -4.44 -6.20 -22.34
C THR A 3 -4.49 -7.01 -21.05
N GLY A 4 -5.28 -8.09 -21.03
CA GLY A 4 -5.37 -8.97 -19.87
C GLY A 4 -4.06 -9.70 -19.61
N ILE A 5 -3.41 -10.19 -20.66
CA ILE A 5 -2.10 -10.85 -20.56
C ILE A 5 -1.05 -9.90 -19.99
N VAL A 6 -0.96 -8.67 -20.52
CA VAL A 6 -0.01 -7.67 -20.01
C VAL A 6 -0.29 -7.34 -18.55
N SER A 7 -1.56 -7.17 -18.17
CA SER A 7 -1.94 -6.88 -16.78
C SER A 7 -1.53 -8.00 -15.82
N VAL A 8 -1.76 -9.26 -16.21
CA VAL A 8 -1.32 -10.43 -15.43
C VAL A 8 0.20 -10.47 -15.33
N PHE A 9 0.91 -10.22 -16.44
CA PHE A 9 2.37 -10.21 -16.45
C PHE A 9 2.96 -9.12 -15.54
N LEU A 10 2.35 -7.93 -15.51
CA LEU A 10 2.73 -6.86 -14.58
C LEU A 10 2.54 -7.28 -13.13
N ALA A 11 1.40 -7.90 -12.78
CA ALA A 11 1.18 -8.42 -11.44
C ALA A 11 2.22 -9.48 -11.03
N VAL A 12 2.58 -10.38 -11.96
CA VAL A 12 3.61 -11.40 -11.73
C VAL A 12 4.99 -10.76 -11.52
N ILE A 13 5.37 -9.76 -12.32
CA ILE A 13 6.64 -9.04 -12.13
C ILE A 13 6.69 -8.39 -10.75
N VAL A 14 5.62 -7.70 -10.35
CA VAL A 14 5.51 -7.10 -9.00
C VAL A 14 5.69 -8.16 -7.93
N TRP A 15 5.02 -9.30 -8.07
CA TRP A 15 5.13 -10.40 -7.11
C TRP A 15 6.55 -10.98 -7.05
N ILE A 16 7.22 -11.18 -8.19
CA ILE A 16 8.61 -11.68 -8.23
C ILE A 16 9.55 -10.68 -7.55
N ALA A 17 9.39 -9.39 -7.82
CA ALA A 17 10.25 -8.35 -7.29
C ALA A 17 10.07 -8.15 -5.78
N PHE A 18 8.83 -8.14 -5.29
CA PHE A 18 8.50 -7.73 -3.92
C PHE A 18 7.95 -8.85 -3.02
N GLY A 19 7.54 -10.00 -3.56
CA GLY A 19 6.90 -11.08 -2.80
C GLY A 19 7.75 -11.64 -1.66
N ARG A 20 9.09 -11.54 -1.75
CA ARG A 20 9.98 -11.92 -0.64
C ARG A 20 9.81 -11.06 0.60
N ALA A 21 9.31 -9.82 0.46
CA ALA A 21 9.05 -8.91 1.57
C ALA A 21 8.03 -9.46 2.58
N LEU A 22 7.18 -10.41 2.19
CA LEU A 22 6.28 -11.09 3.12
C LEU A 22 7.01 -11.82 4.26
N ASN A 23 8.28 -12.17 4.08
CA ASN A 23 9.10 -12.82 5.10
C ASN A 23 10.01 -11.83 5.86
N HIS A 24 9.92 -10.53 5.57
CA HIS A 24 10.68 -9.50 6.27
C HIS A 24 9.86 -8.93 7.44
N GLY A 25 10.57 -8.40 8.44
CA GLY A 25 9.97 -7.72 9.57
C GLY A 25 9.91 -6.21 9.37
N PHE A 26 9.27 -5.52 10.32
CA PHE A 26 9.35 -4.06 10.40
C PHE A 26 10.81 -3.61 10.56
N VAL A 27 11.13 -2.49 9.94
CA VAL A 27 12.46 -1.88 9.95
C VAL A 27 12.53 -0.83 11.07
N GLY A 28 13.66 -0.77 11.75
CA GLY A 28 13.94 0.21 12.82
C GLY A 28 14.19 1.64 12.32
N TYR A 29 13.41 2.10 11.35
CA TYR A 29 13.49 3.45 10.81
C TYR A 29 12.18 4.19 11.08
N ASP A 30 11.29 4.22 10.10
CA ASP A 30 10.03 4.96 10.13
C ASP A 30 8.83 4.10 10.57
N ASP A 31 8.86 2.78 10.37
CA ASP A 31 7.80 1.86 10.83
C ASP A 31 7.48 2.00 12.31
N GLN A 32 8.50 2.28 13.13
CA GLN A 32 8.34 2.51 14.56
C GLN A 32 7.37 3.66 14.84
N ASN A 33 7.50 4.77 14.11
CA ASN A 33 6.74 5.98 14.37
C ASN A 33 5.43 6.02 13.58
N TYR A 34 5.40 5.46 12.37
CA TYR A 34 4.18 5.43 11.55
C TYR A 34 3.19 4.37 12.03
N VAL A 35 3.67 3.21 12.50
CA VAL A 35 2.81 2.08 12.85
C VAL A 35 2.98 1.70 14.32
N LEU A 36 4.14 1.19 14.72
CA LEU A 36 4.27 0.41 15.95
C LEU A 36 4.05 1.21 17.25
N ARG A 37 4.43 2.49 17.27
CA ARG A 37 4.32 3.39 18.42
C ARG A 37 3.23 4.43 18.25
N ASN A 38 2.31 4.23 17.31
CA ASN A 38 1.20 5.15 17.05
C ASN A 38 -0.14 4.50 17.45
N PRO A 39 -0.65 4.78 18.67
CA PRO A 39 -1.92 4.22 19.13
C PRO A 39 -3.11 4.54 18.23
N ARG A 40 -3.10 5.68 17.52
CA ARG A 40 -4.16 6.02 16.57
C ARG A 40 -4.19 5.05 15.38
N VAL A 41 -3.04 4.49 15.01
CA VAL A 41 -2.90 3.50 13.95
C VAL A 41 -3.13 2.08 14.47
N THR A 42 -2.47 1.70 15.58
CA THR A 42 -2.55 0.33 16.10
C THR A 42 -3.93 -0.06 16.63
N ASN A 43 -4.78 0.92 16.97
CA ASN A 43 -6.16 0.67 17.40
C ASN A 43 -7.12 0.34 16.24
N GLY A 44 -6.63 0.30 14.99
CA GLY A 44 -7.44 0.01 13.82
C GLY A 44 -8.25 1.21 13.33
N LEU A 45 -9.25 0.96 12.47
CA LEU A 45 -10.12 2.03 11.99
C LEU A 45 -11.08 2.47 13.09
N THR A 46 -10.91 3.72 13.51
CA THR A 46 -11.82 4.41 14.43
C THR A 46 -12.21 5.75 13.82
N LEU A 47 -13.40 6.27 14.14
CA LEU A 47 -13.83 7.59 13.65
C LEU A 47 -12.85 8.69 14.08
N ASP A 48 -12.40 8.65 15.33
CA ASP A 48 -11.38 9.55 15.89
C ASP A 48 -10.02 9.40 15.19
N GLY A 49 -9.61 8.17 14.85
CA GLY A 49 -8.40 7.91 14.06
C GLY A 49 -8.48 8.47 12.63
N ILE A 50 -9.60 8.26 11.95
CA ILE A 50 -9.83 8.77 10.58
C ILE A 50 -9.82 10.30 10.57
N GLN A 51 -10.56 10.94 11.49
CA GLN A 51 -10.54 12.40 11.62
C GLN A 51 -9.13 12.92 11.89
N TRP A 52 -8.39 12.26 12.78
CA TRP A 52 -7.02 12.63 13.11
C TRP A 52 -6.09 12.55 11.88
N ALA A 53 -6.20 11.49 11.07
CA ALA A 53 -5.39 11.31 9.87
C ALA A 53 -5.55 12.48 8.87
N PHE A 54 -6.76 13.03 8.72
CA PHE A 54 -7.02 14.17 7.84
C PHE A 54 -6.60 15.53 8.40
N THR A 55 -6.40 15.64 9.71
CA THR A 55 -6.20 16.93 10.40
C THR A 55 -4.81 17.14 10.96
N HIS A 56 -3.97 16.10 11.00
CA HIS A 56 -2.66 16.15 11.65
C HIS A 56 -1.50 15.73 10.74
N VAL A 57 -0.39 16.45 10.86
CA VAL A 57 0.93 16.01 10.39
C VAL A 57 1.51 15.09 11.46
N HIS A 58 2.05 13.93 11.07
CA HIS A 58 2.79 13.04 11.97
C HIS A 58 4.05 12.55 11.27
N VAL A 59 5.13 12.39 12.04
CA VAL A 59 6.46 12.07 11.51
C VAL A 59 6.85 13.04 10.37
N THR A 60 6.57 14.34 10.55
CA THR A 60 6.84 15.43 9.59
C THR A 60 6.09 15.38 8.26
N ASN A 61 5.13 14.47 8.07
CA ASN A 61 4.39 14.33 6.82
C ASN A 61 2.85 14.34 7.04
N TRP A 62 2.11 14.74 6.00
CA TRP A 62 0.64 14.64 5.94
C TRP A 62 0.23 13.70 4.81
N HIS A 63 -0.28 12.53 5.18
CA HIS A 63 -0.66 11.45 4.25
C HIS A 63 -1.84 10.64 4.82
N PRO A 64 -3.04 11.26 4.86
CA PRO A 64 -4.22 10.67 5.51
C PRO A 64 -4.55 9.27 4.99
N LEU A 65 -4.48 9.07 3.68
CA LEU A 65 -4.82 7.77 3.07
C LEU A 65 -3.84 6.67 3.47
N THR A 66 -2.55 6.97 3.54
CA THR A 66 -1.53 6.03 4.01
C THR A 66 -1.74 5.68 5.48
N THR A 67 -2.04 6.66 6.32
CA THR A 67 -2.34 6.43 7.74
C THR A 67 -3.57 5.55 7.92
N ILE A 68 -4.64 5.80 7.16
CA ILE A 68 -5.86 4.99 7.17
C ILE A 68 -5.58 3.58 6.64
N SER A 69 -4.71 3.43 5.63
CA SER A 69 -4.27 2.10 5.17
C SER A 69 -3.59 1.33 6.29
N HIS A 70 -2.66 1.96 7.03
CA HIS A 70 -2.02 1.30 8.17
C HIS A 70 -3.01 0.97 9.30
N MET A 71 -4.00 1.82 9.56
CA MET A 71 -5.09 1.51 10.51
C MET A 71 -5.83 0.25 10.07
N LEU A 72 -6.20 0.17 8.79
CA LEU A 72 -6.87 -1.01 8.23
C LEU A 72 -5.98 -2.25 8.32
N ASP A 73 -4.69 -2.14 8.00
CA ASP A 73 -3.74 -3.25 8.11
C ASP A 73 -3.58 -3.72 9.56
N CYS A 74 -3.50 -2.80 10.52
CA CYS A 74 -3.51 -3.13 11.94
C CYS A 74 -4.81 -3.82 12.38
N GLN A 75 -5.96 -3.43 11.82
CA GLN A 75 -7.25 -4.06 12.12
C GLN A 75 -7.35 -5.49 11.55
N LEU A 76 -6.82 -5.72 10.35
CA LEU A 76 -6.92 -7.02 9.67
C LEU A 76 -5.83 -8.00 10.08
N TYR A 77 -4.61 -7.51 10.29
CA TYR A 77 -3.41 -8.34 10.48
C TYR A 77 -2.75 -8.12 11.84
N GLY A 78 -3.20 -7.14 12.64
CA GLY A 78 -2.48 -6.72 13.83
C GLY A 78 -1.12 -6.13 13.50
N LEU A 79 -0.15 -6.34 14.40
CA LEU A 79 1.25 -5.96 14.20
C LEU A 79 2.06 -7.07 13.54
N GLN A 80 1.47 -7.79 12.58
CA GLN A 80 2.15 -8.82 11.79
C GLN A 80 2.68 -8.22 10.48
N PRO A 81 4.02 -8.05 10.31
CA PRO A 81 4.60 -7.31 9.17
C PRO A 81 4.17 -7.86 7.80
N TRP A 82 4.02 -9.19 7.69
CA TRP A 82 3.66 -9.86 6.45
C TRP A 82 2.37 -9.31 5.84
N GLY A 83 1.37 -8.96 6.67
CA GLY A 83 0.08 -8.43 6.20
C GLY A 83 0.20 -7.03 5.63
N HIS A 84 0.97 -6.16 6.29
CA HIS A 84 1.26 -4.79 5.83
C HIS A 84 2.06 -4.80 4.52
N HIS A 85 3.01 -5.74 4.39
CA HIS A 85 3.72 -5.97 3.13
C HIS A 85 2.80 -6.50 2.03
N LEU A 86 1.88 -7.43 2.35
CA LEU A 86 0.92 -7.96 1.39
C LEU A 86 0.03 -6.85 0.83
N THR A 87 -0.54 -5.99 1.67
CA THR A 87 -1.34 -4.84 1.24
C THR A 87 -0.55 -3.96 0.27
N ASN A 88 0.68 -3.59 0.61
CA ASN A 88 1.53 -2.78 -0.26
C ASN A 88 1.84 -3.45 -1.61
N ILE A 89 2.13 -4.76 -1.63
CA ILE A 89 2.39 -5.51 -2.87
C ILE A 89 1.14 -5.50 -3.78
N LEU A 90 -0.05 -5.72 -3.21
CA LEU A 90 -1.30 -5.71 -3.95
C LEU A 90 -1.63 -4.32 -4.50
N LEU A 91 -1.45 -3.28 -3.69
CA LEU A 91 -1.62 -1.89 -4.12
C LEU A 91 -0.63 -1.51 -5.23
N HIS A 92 0.62 -1.96 -5.15
CA HIS A 92 1.62 -1.72 -6.18
C HIS A 92 1.27 -2.43 -7.51
N ALA A 93 0.80 -3.68 -7.46
CA ALA A 93 0.30 -4.39 -8.63
C ALA A 93 -0.90 -3.67 -9.26
N ALA A 94 -1.86 -3.22 -8.43
CA ALA A 94 -3.01 -2.46 -8.89
C ALA A 94 -2.59 -1.13 -9.54
N ALA A 95 -1.67 -0.38 -8.92
CA ALA A 95 -1.16 0.88 -9.47
C ALA A 95 -0.45 0.69 -10.81
N ALA A 96 0.39 -0.34 -10.95
CA ALA A 96 1.06 -0.66 -12.22
C ALA A 96 0.07 -1.01 -13.34
N ILE A 97 -0.95 -1.83 -13.03
CA ILE A 97 -2.01 -2.19 -13.98
C ILE A 97 -2.83 -0.96 -14.37
N LEU A 98 -3.26 -0.16 -13.40
CA LEU A 98 -4.05 1.05 -13.65
C LEU A 98 -3.27 2.06 -14.49
N LEU A 99 -1.98 2.24 -14.22
CA LEU A 99 -1.10 3.09 -15.03
C LEU A 99 -1.03 2.60 -16.48
N PHE A 100 -0.81 1.29 -16.69
CA PHE A 100 -0.81 0.71 -18.03
C PHE A 100 -2.15 0.93 -18.76
N LEU A 101 -3.28 0.70 -18.09
CA LEU A 101 -4.61 0.92 -18.66
C LEU A 101 -4.83 2.39 -19.01
N ALA A 102 -4.44 3.30 -18.11
CA ALA A 102 -4.54 4.74 -18.32
C ALA A 102 -3.70 5.19 -19.52
N LEU A 103 -2.43 4.77 -19.60
CA LEU A 103 -1.55 5.09 -20.72
C LEU A 103 -2.13 4.60 -22.04
N ARG A 104 -2.56 3.34 -22.11
CA ARG A 104 -3.18 2.76 -23.31
C ARG A 104 -4.43 3.53 -23.75
N GLN A 105 -5.24 3.98 -22.80
CA GLN A 105 -6.45 4.75 -23.10
C GLN A 105 -6.12 6.17 -23.58
N LEU A 106 -5.14 6.82 -22.94
CA LEU A 106 -4.76 8.20 -23.23
C LEU A 106 -3.98 8.35 -24.54
N THR A 107 -3.14 7.37 -24.90
CA THR A 107 -2.36 7.43 -26.14
C THR A 107 -3.11 6.85 -27.34
N GLY A 108 -4.12 6.00 -27.10
CA GLY A 108 -4.79 5.23 -28.16
C GLY A 108 -3.86 4.23 -28.86
N SER A 109 -2.59 4.15 -28.45
CA SER A 109 -1.56 3.29 -29.01
C SER A 109 -1.13 2.26 -27.98
N PHE A 110 -0.81 1.06 -28.45
CA PHE A 110 -0.29 0.01 -27.56
C PHE A 110 1.21 0.17 -27.31
N TRP A 111 1.93 0.75 -28.27
CA TRP A 111 3.36 1.08 -28.20
C TRP A 111 3.60 2.49 -28.78
N PRO A 112 4.72 3.16 -28.44
CA PRO A 112 5.16 4.38 -29.11
C PRO A 112 5.28 4.22 -30.63
#